data_AF-A0A945UQK3-F1
#
_entry.id   AF-A0A945UQK3-F1
#
_cell.length_a   1.000
_cell.length_b   1.000
_cell.length_c   1.000
_cell.angle_alpha   90.00
_cell.angle_beta   90.00
_cell.angle_gamma   90.00
#
_symmetry.space_group_name_H-M   'P 1'
#
loop_
_entity.id
_entity.type
_entity.pdbx_description
1 polymer ?
#
loop_
_entity_poly.entity_id
_entity_poly.type
_entity_poly.pdbx_seq_one_letter_code
_entity_poly.pdbx_strand_id
1 'polypeptide(L)' 'MDAVLALVVVWRNRARQRRRLAALDDHLLDDLGLSRADVAAECAKPFWR' A
#
# COMPACT_ATOMS: atom_id res chain seq x y z
N MET A 1 17.20 -2.01 20.24
CA MET A 1 15.98 -1.18 20.08
C MET A 1 15.71 -0.83 18.62
N ASP A 2 16.70 -0.94 17.74
CA ASP A 2 16.62 -0.52 16.32
C ASP A 2 15.65 -1.34 15.48
N ALA A 3 15.49 -2.64 15.77
CA ALA A 3 14.56 -3.52 15.05
C ALA A 3 13.10 -3.09 15.19
N VAL A 4 12.69 -2.58 16.36
CA VAL A 4 11.32 -2.09 16.59
C VAL A 4 11.07 -0.81 15.80
N LEU A 5 12.04 0.12 15.80
CA LEU A 5 11.96 1.35 15.01
C LEU A 5 11.90 1.03 13.51
N ALA A 6 12.73 0.11 13.03
CA ALA A 6 12.70 -0.36 11.64
C ALA A 6 11.32 -0.93 11.26
N LEU A 7 10.71 -1.73 12.14
CA LEU A 7 9.38 -2.30 11.91
C LEU A 7 8.29 -1.23 11.80
N VAL A 8 8.31 -0.24 12.69
CA VAL A 8 7.38 0.91 12.64
C VAL A 8 7.56 1.70 11.33
N VAL A 9 8.80 1.91 10.89
CA VAL A 9 9.10 2.59 9.62
C VAL A 9 8.55 1.80 8.43
N VAL A 10 8.68 0.47 8.43
CA VAL A 10 8.12 -0.41 7.39
C VAL A 10 6.60 -0.27 7.33
N TRP A 11 5.92 -0.37 8.47
CA TRP A 11 4.46 -0.22 8.52
C TRP A 11 4.00 1.16 8.03
N ARG A 12 4.69 2.23 8.45
CA ARG A 12 4.40 3.59 7.97
C ARG A 12 4.58 3.73 6.46
N ASN A 13 5.63 3.12 5.90
CA ASN A 13 5.89 3.16 4.46
C ASN A 13 4.82 2.39 3.68
N ARG A 14 4.42 1.20 4.14
CA ARG A 14 3.33 0.42 3.53
C ARG A 14 2.01 1.17 3.57
N ALA A 15 1.65 1.77 4.71
CA ALA A 15 0.44 2.58 4.83
C ALA A 15 0.44 3.76 3.85
N ARG A 16 1.57 4.45 3.69
CA ARG A 16 1.71 5.54 2.70
C ARG A 16 1.60 5.03 1.27
N GLN A 17 2.19 3.89 0.96
CA GLN A 17 2.11 3.28 -0.37
C GLN A 17 0.68 2.87 -0.72
N ARG A 18 -0.04 2.21 0.21
CA ARG A 18 -1.46 1.86 0.02
C ARG A 18 -2.35 3.07 -0.25
N ARG A 19 -2.14 4.17 0.48
CA ARG A 19 -2.88 5.42 0.24
C ARG A 19 -2.61 6.01 -1.14
N ARG A 20 -1.35 5.96 -1.60
CA ARG A 20 -1.00 6.42 -2.95
C ARG A 20 -1.61 5.53 -4.02
N LEU A 21 -1.55 4.21 -3.84
CA LEU A 21 -2.13 3.23 -4.76
C LEU A 21 -3.65 3.42 -4.88
N ALA A 22 -4.34 3.66 -3.76
CA ALA A 22 -5.77 3.96 -3.74
C ALA A 22 -6.15 5.26 -4.47
N ALA A 23 -5.21 6.20 -4.55
CA ALA A 23 -5.43 7.52 -5.16
C ALA A 23 -5.06 7.59 -6.65
N LEU A 24 -4.51 6.52 -7.23
CA LEU A 24 -4.23 6.46 -8.68
C LEU A 24 -5.54 6.46 -9.47
N ASP A 25 -5.50 7.06 -10.67
CA ASP A 25 -6.60 6.97 -11.64
C ASP A 25 -6.60 5.60 -12.34
N ASP A 26 -7.68 5.29 -13.07
CA ASP A 26 -7.84 3.97 -13.71
C ASP A 26 -6.77 3.71 -14.76
N HIS A 27 -6.35 4.74 -15.50
CA HIS A 27 -5.35 4.60 -16.55
C HIS A 27 -3.97 4.22 -15.99
N LEU A 28 -3.54 4.86 -14.89
CA LEU A 28 -2.29 4.50 -14.22
C LEU A 28 -2.36 3.11 -13.56
N LEU A 29 -3.55 2.68 -13.12
CA LEU A 29 -3.73 1.31 -12.64
C LEU A 29 -3.62 0.30 -13.78
N ASP A 30 -4.21 0.59 -14.94
CA ASP A 30 -4.11 -0.24 -16.13
C ASP A 30 -2.66 -0.36 -16.63
N ASP A 31 -1.90 0.74 -16.62
CA ASP A 31 -0.47 0.74 -16.97
C ASP A 31 0.36 -0.14 -16.02
N LEU A 32 -0.06 -0.25 -14.76
CA LEU A 32 0.53 -1.15 -13.75
C LEU A 32 -0.03 -2.57 -13.82
N GLY A 33 -1.03 -2.83 -14.67
CA GLY A 33 -1.74 -4.11 -14.78
C GLY A 33 -2.57 -4.46 -13.53
N LEU A 34 -3.07 -3.45 -12.82
CA LEU A 34 -3.85 -3.62 -11.59
C LEU A 34 -5.31 -3.20 -11.82
N SER A 35 -6.25 -3.98 -11.29
CA SER A 35 -7.64 -3.55 -11.21
C SER A 35 -7.93 -2.77 -9.92
N ARG A 36 -9.06 -2.06 -9.89
CA ARG A 36 -9.58 -1.46 -8.65
C ARG A 36 -9.81 -2.49 -7.53
N ALA A 37 -10.16 -3.72 -7.88
CA ALA A 37 -10.33 -4.80 -6.92
C ALA A 37 -8.99 -5.24 -6.30
N ASP A 38 -7.92 -5.29 -7.09
CA ASP A 38 -6.58 -5.60 -6.60
C ASP A 38 -6.08 -4.53 -5.61
N VAL A 39 -6.30 -3.24 -5.96
CA VAL A 39 -5.99 -2.12 -5.08
C VAL A 39 -6.80 -2.19 -3.79
N ALA A 40 -8.10 -2.45 -3.87
CA ALA A 40 -8.95 -2.59 -2.69
C ALA A 40 -8.49 -3.73 -1.79
N ALA A 41 -8.13 -4.89 -2.36
CA ALA A 41 -7.60 -6.03 -1.62
C ALA A 41 -6.25 -5.71 -0.94
N GLU A 42 -5.35 -4.99 -1.62
CA GLU A 42 -4.09 -4.52 -1.02
C GLU A 42 -4.34 -3.52 0.11
N CYS A 43 -5.25 -2.57 -0.08
CA CYS A 43 -5.62 -1.57 0.92
C CYS A 43 -6.32 -2.16 2.15
N ALA A 44 -7.03 -3.28 1.98
CA ALA A 44 -7.69 -4.00 3.07
C ALA A 44 -6.72 -4.78 3.97
N LYS A 45 -5.45 -4.93 3.59
CA LYS A 45 -4.46 -5.63 4.43
C LYS A 45 -4.24 -4.89 5.75
N PRO A 46 -4.15 -5.60 6.89
CA PRO A 46 -3.87 -4.98 8.17
C PRO A 46 -2.55 -4.20 8.17
N PHE A 47 -2.44 -3.18 9.02
CA PHE A 47 -1.28 -2.26 9.00
C PHE A 47 0.07 -2.94 9.29
N TRP A 48 0.06 -4.08 9.99
CA TRP A 48 1.28 -4.84 10.34
C TRP A 48 1.80 -5.73 9.21
N ARG A 49 0.98 -5.96 8.19
CA ARG A 49 1.30 -6.72 6.98
C ARG A 49 1.53 -5.74 5.84
#